data_AF-A0A318EQ65-F1
#
_entry.id   AF-A0A318EQ65-F1
#
_cell.length_a   1.000
_cell.length_b   1.000
_cell.length_c   1.000
_cell.angle_alpha   90.00
_cell.angle_beta   90.00
_cell.angle_gamma   90.00
#
_symmetry.space_group_name_H-M   'P 1'
#
loop_
_entity.id
_entity.type
_entity.pdbx_description
1 polymer ?
#
loop_
_entity_poly.entity_id
_entity_poly.type
_entity_poly.pdbx_seq_one_letter_code
_entity_poly.pdbx_strand_id
1 'polypeptide(L)' 'MMQINKGSKIGIILEAVAMMIGFVFVIRCWPIPDFVMWIFAGGGIIAITSALETMLRRTNYKE' A
#
# COMPACT_ATOMS: atom_id res chain seq x y z
N MET A 1 13.33 4.22 16.84
CA MET A 1 12.61 4.83 15.69
C MET A 1 12.34 3.73 14.67
N MET A 2 11.09 3.53 14.28
CA MET A 2 10.69 2.45 13.37
C MET A 2 11.22 2.79 11.97
N GLN A 3 12.26 2.09 11.51
CA GLN A 3 12.81 2.28 10.17
C GLN A 3 11.87 1.65 9.15
N ILE A 4 10.82 2.36 8.76
CA ILE A 4 9.97 1.96 7.64
C ILE A 4 10.84 2.01 6.39
N ASN A 5 11.03 0.86 5.74
CA ASN A 5 11.77 0.75 4.50
C ASN A 5 11.15 1.70 3.44
N LYS A 6 11.97 2.32 2.58
CA LYS A 6 11.52 3.31 1.58
C LYS A 6 10.37 2.76 0.71
N GLY A 7 10.43 1.46 0.38
CA GLY A 7 9.37 0.74 -0.34
C GLY A 7 8.03 0.74 0.38
N SER A 8 7.99 0.34 1.66
CA SER A 8 6.76 0.40 2.47
C SER A 8 6.21 1.82 2.59
N LYS A 9 7.08 2.82 2.72
CA LYS A 9 6.64 4.23 2.85
C LYS A 9 5.93 4.70 1.57
N ILE A 10 6.48 4.39 0.40
CA ILE A 10 5.90 4.74 -0.90
C ILE A 10 4.60 3.98 -1.13
N GLY A 11 4.56 2.68 -0.82
CA GLY A 11 3.34 1.86 -0.94
C GLY A 11 2.18 2.39 -0.09
N ILE A 12 2.43 2.75 1.17
CA ILE A 12 1.41 3.29 2.07
C ILE A 12 0.90 4.66 1.60
N ILE A 13 1.78 5.53 1.09
CA ILE A 13 1.38 6.83 0.53
C ILE A 13 0.50 6.64 -0.71
N LEU A 14 0.87 5.70 -1.59
CA LEU A 14 0.10 5.38 -2.79
C LEU A 14 -1.30 4.86 -2.44
N GLU A 15 -1.39 3.93 -1.48
CA GLU A 15 -2.64 3.40 -0.94
C GLU A 15 -3.53 4.50 -0.35
N ALA A 16 -2.95 5.42 0.44
CA ALA A 16 -3.71 6.52 1.03
C ALA A 16 -4.32 7.44 -0.03
N VAL A 17 -3.59 7.72 -1.12
CA VAL A 17 -4.09 8.51 -2.25
C VAL A 17 -5.18 7.76 -3.02
N ALA A 18 -4.98 6.48 -3.30
CA ALA A 18 -5.96 5.65 -4.00
C ALA A 18 -7.26 5.51 -3.19
N MET A 19 -7.15 5.35 -1.86
CA MET A 19 -8.30 5.30 -0.96
C MET A 19 -9.08 6.62 -0.95
N MET A 20 -8.37 7.76 -0.96
CA MET A 20 -9.00 9.08 -1.03
C MET A 20 -9.76 9.28 -2.34
N ILE A 21 -9.19 8.87 -3.47
CA ILE A 21 -9.83 8.94 -4.77
C ILE A 21 -11.05 8.01 -4.80
N GLY A 22 -10.90 6.76 -4.38
CA GLY A 22 -11.99 5.79 -4.29
C GLY A 22 -13.15 6.29 -3.43
N PHE A 23 -12.84 6.93 -2.30
CA PHE A 23 -13.84 7.50 -1.40
C PHE A 23 -14.68 8.60 -2.07
N VAL A 24 -14.07 9.46 -2.90
CA VAL A 24 -14.79 10.50 -3.66
C VAL A 24 -15.74 9.86 -4.69
N PHE A 25 -15.30 8.80 -5.38
CA PHE A 25 -16.15 8.07 -6.35
C PHE A 25 -17.33 7.37 -5.67
N VAL A 26 -17.08 6.75 -4.50
CA VAL A 26 -18.12 6.10 -3.68
C VAL A 26 -19.17 7.12 -3.22
N ILE A 27 -18.75 8.28 -2.71
CA ILE A 27 -19.69 9.35 -2.30
C ILE A 27 -20.53 9.84 -3.49
N ARG A 28 -19.93 9.94 -4.67
CA ARG A 28 -20.62 10.34 -5.90
C ARG A 28 -21.43 9.22 -6.55
N CYS A 29 -21.44 8.01 -5.99
CA CYS A 29 -22.09 6.83 -6.58
C CYS A 29 -21.67 6.60 -8.03
N TRP A 30 -20.42 6.95 -8.36
CA TRP A 30 -19.85 6.76 -9.68
C TRP A 30 -19.09 5.43 -9.72
N PRO A 31 -19.10 4.73 -10.86
CA PRO A 31 -18.30 3.52 -11.02
C PRO A 31 -16.83 3.87 -10.78
N ILE A 32 -16.20 3.11 -9.87
CA ILE A 32 -14.78 3.26 -9.59
C ILE A 32 -14.03 2.89 -10.87
N PRO A 33 -13.16 3.77 -11.39
CA PRO A 33 -12.42 3.46 -12.60
C PRO A 33 -11.50 2.27 -12.38
N ASP A 34 -11.41 1.38 -13.38
CA ASP A 34 -10.61 0.15 -13.30
C ASP A 34 -9.14 0.44 -12.93
N PHE A 35 -8.58 1.53 -13.46
CA PHE A 35 -7.21 1.96 -13.13
C PHE A 35 -7.00 2.28 -11.65
N VAL A 36 -8.01 2.80 -10.93
CA VAL A 36 -7.92 3.09 -9.49
C VAL A 36 -7.85 1.79 -8.71
N MET A 37 -8.64 0.79 -9.11
CA MET A 37 -8.58 -0.55 -8.53
C MET A 37 -7.21 -1.21 -8.74
N TRP A 38 -6.62 -1.07 -9.93
CA TRP A 38 -5.26 -1.56 -10.20
C TRP A 38 -4.20 -0.87 -9.36
N ILE A 39 -4.31 0.45 -9.15
CA ILE A 39 -3.39 1.18 -8.26
C ILE A 39 -3.53 0.71 -6.81
N PHE A 40 -4.76 0.47 -6.35
CA PHE A 40 -5.02 -0.04 -5.01
C PHE A 40 -4.47 -1.47 -4.84
N ALA A 41 -4.73 -2.36 -5.80
CA ALA A 41 -4.19 -3.72 -5.77
C ALA A 41 -2.65 -3.74 -5.85
N GLY A 42 -2.05 -2.93 -6.74
CA GLY A 42 -0.60 -2.82 -6.88
C GLY A 42 0.08 -2.19 -5.66
N GLY A 43 -0.51 -1.13 -5.11
CA GLY A 43 -0.06 -0.47 -3.88
C GLY A 43 -0.10 -1.42 -2.69
N GLY A 44 -1.20 -2.15 -2.53
CA GLY A 44 -1.38 -3.19 -1.51
C GLY A 44 -0.33 -4.30 -1.61
N ILE A 45 -0.05 -4.82 -2.80
CA ILE A 45 1.00 -5.84 -3.01
C ILE A 45 2.36 -5.31 -2.59
N ILE A 46 2.75 -4.11 -3.02
CA ILE A 46 4.04 -3.50 -2.67
C ILE A 46 4.15 -3.29 -1.15
N ALA A 47 3.08 -2.83 -0.51
CA ALA A 47 3.04 -2.61 0.93
C ALA A 47 3.21 -3.93 1.70
N ILE A 48 2.51 -4.99 1.27
CA ILE A 48 2.59 -6.33 1.86
C ILE A 48 3.98 -6.92 1.64
N THR A 49 4.51 -6.91 0.42
CA THR A 49 5.86 -7.43 0.13
C THR A 49 6.93 -6.70 0.92
N SER A 50 6.85 -5.37 1.00
CA SER A 50 7.81 -4.57 1.79
C SER A 50 7.69 -4.83 3.30
N ALA A 51 6.47 -5.05 3.80
CA ALA A 51 6.23 -5.46 5.18
C ALA A 51 6.79 -6.86 5.46
N LEU A 52 6.58 -7.80 4.53
CA LEU A 52 7.11 -9.16 4.60
C LEU A 52 8.64 -9.16 4.62
N GLU A 53 9.30 -8.44 3.71
CA GLU A 53 10.76 -8.28 3.70
C GLU A 53 11.28 -7.72 5.03
N THR A 54 10.57 -6.73 5.59
CA THR A 54 10.93 -6.14 6.88
C THR A 54 10.80 -7.15 8.01
N MET A 55 9.76 -7.98 8.02
CA MET A 55 9.61 -9.06 9.00
C MET A 55 10.67 -10.15 8.80
N LEU A 56 10.92 -10.59 7.57
CA LEU A 56 11.90 -11.62 7.24
C LEU A 56 13.32 -11.21 7.67
N ARG A 57 13.70 -9.95 7.44
CA ARG A 57 14.97 -9.39 7.92
C ARG A 57 15.05 -9.38 9.44
N ARG A 58 13.95 -9.10 10.15
CA ARG A 58 13.94 -9.13 11.62
C ARG A 58 13.98 -10.54 12.19
N THR A 59 13.46 -11.53 11.47
CA THR A 59 13.59 -12.95 11.83
C THR A 59 15.01 -13.46 11.60
N ASN A 60 15.62 -13.17 10.45
CA ASN A 60 17.01 -13.58 10.14
C ASN A 60 18.06 -12.93 11.06
N TYR A 61 17.76 -11.81 11.71
CA TYR A 61 18.69 -11.15 12.64
C TYR A 61 18.62 -11.72 14.07
N LYS A 62 17.73 -12.68 14.33
CA LYS A 62 17.54 -13.32 15.64
C LYS A 62 18.11 -14.74 15.73
N GLU A 63 18.64 -15.27 14.63
CA GLU A 63 19.50 -16.47 14.60
C GLU A 63 20.98 -16.05 14.60
#